data_AF-A0A972KP66-F1
#
_entry.id   AF-A0A972KP66-F1
#
_cell.length_a   1.000
_cell.length_b   1.000
_cell.length_c   1.000
_cell.angle_alpha   90.00
_cell.angle_beta   90.00
_cell.angle_gamma   90.00
#
_symmetry.space_group_name_H-M   'P 1'
#
loop_
_entity.id
_entity.type
_entity.pdbx_description
1 polymer ?
#
loop_
_entity_poly.entity_id
_entity_poly.type
_entity_poly.pdbx_seq_one_letter_code
_entity_poly.pdbx_strand_id
1 'polypeptide(L)'
;MNKRILRAFGFLLLLFPLVSRAEGPLIQPPQQPATGPGGARYSQAAVIKSVYGEGADQYWIFEPADPTPESAPVIVFNHGWGATNPKTYGAWIEHIVRRGNIVIYPVYQEPGKWRYPTRQITPNAIRAVKNAIDRLQREGKIKPELDKFAIVGHSAGGQITANMAALAGSVGLPEPGAIMCVQPGKSWSKSKKAAIPLEDLSTIPESTLLLTVVGDRDNIARDIDAKRIFNETSQIPFANKDFVIVGSDDYGKPALIANHLAPVAPDENYDSGEKRESRKSDGRVRSRLRERLKARIRERRESGNNDFPDLKNSSRSINALDYYGFWKLFDGLYEAAFYSRNREYALGNTPRQRFMGKWSDGTPVKVLRVTDNP
;
A
#
# COMPACT_ATOMS: atom_id res chain seq x y z
N MET A 1 -81.11 41.07 -21.58
CA MET A 1 -80.83 39.63 -21.40
C MET A 1 -79.50 39.33 -22.13
N ASN A 2 -78.36 39.56 -21.45
CA ASN A 2 -77.02 39.52 -22.08
C ASN A 2 -76.39 38.13 -21.93
N LYS A 3 -76.16 37.44 -23.05
CA LYS A 3 -75.46 36.14 -23.12
C LYS A 3 -73.95 36.37 -23.02
N ARG A 4 -73.31 35.82 -21.98
CA ARG A 4 -71.84 35.72 -21.86
C ARG A 4 -71.35 34.56 -22.73
N ILE A 5 -70.46 34.84 -23.67
CA ILE A 5 -69.73 33.85 -24.47
C ILE A 5 -68.46 33.47 -23.69
N LEU A 6 -68.37 32.20 -23.28
CA LEU A 6 -67.20 31.62 -22.62
C LEU A 6 -66.22 31.14 -23.71
N ARG A 7 -65.02 31.73 -23.79
CA ARG A 7 -63.93 31.25 -24.66
C ARG A 7 -63.16 30.16 -23.92
N ALA A 8 -63.25 28.91 -24.37
CA ALA A 8 -62.41 27.81 -23.91
C ALA A 8 -61.05 27.88 -24.61
N PHE A 9 -59.98 28.13 -23.85
CA PHE A 9 -58.61 27.93 -24.31
C PHE A 9 -58.25 26.45 -24.13
N GLY A 10 -58.16 25.69 -25.23
CA GLY A 10 -57.64 24.34 -25.23
C GLY A 10 -56.11 24.35 -25.11
N PHE A 11 -55.58 23.89 -23.97
CA PHE A 11 -54.15 23.59 -23.83
C PHE A 11 -53.89 22.22 -24.47
N LEU A 12 -53.21 22.21 -25.62
CA LEU A 12 -52.71 20.99 -26.25
C LEU A 12 -51.45 20.54 -25.49
N LEU A 13 -51.60 19.56 -24.60
CA LEU A 13 -50.46 18.89 -23.94
C LEU A 13 -49.76 17.98 -24.95
N LEU A 14 -48.65 18.44 -25.52
CA LEU A 14 -47.73 17.61 -26.30
C LEU A 14 -46.99 16.66 -25.34
N LEU A 15 -47.48 15.42 -25.24
CA LEU A 15 -46.77 14.30 -24.62
C LEU A 15 -45.58 13.92 -25.50
N PHE A 16 -44.39 14.43 -25.17
CA PHE A 16 -43.15 13.88 -25.69
C PHE A 16 -42.88 12.52 -25.03
N PRO A 17 -42.66 11.44 -25.80
CA PRO A 17 -42.23 10.18 -25.20
C PRO A 17 -40.83 10.40 -24.60
N LEU A 18 -40.72 10.25 -23.28
CA LEU A 18 -39.44 10.09 -22.61
C LEU A 18 -38.83 8.77 -23.08
N VAL A 19 -38.04 8.83 -24.15
CA VAL A 19 -37.13 7.74 -24.50
C VAL A 19 -36.05 7.73 -23.43
N SER A 20 -36.22 6.89 -22.40
CA SER A 20 -35.12 6.54 -21.50
C SER A 20 -34.05 5.85 -22.34
N ARG A 21 -32.98 6.59 -22.65
CA ARG A 21 -31.78 6.01 -23.23
C ARG A 21 -31.20 5.10 -22.16
N ALA A 22 -31.36 3.79 -22.32
CA ALA A 22 -30.70 2.82 -21.47
C ALA A 22 -29.19 3.09 -21.57
N GLU A 23 -28.59 3.64 -20.52
CA GLU A 23 -27.13 3.70 -20.42
C GLU A 23 -26.64 2.24 -20.48
N GLY A 24 -25.72 1.95 -21.40
CA GLY A 24 -25.08 0.63 -21.46
C GLY A 24 -24.44 0.27 -20.12
N PRO A 25 -24.16 -1.02 -19.87
CA PRO A 25 -23.55 -1.44 -18.62
C PRO A 25 -22.25 -0.67 -18.36
N LEU A 26 -22.05 -0.22 -17.12
CA LEU A 26 -20.82 0.45 -16.70
C LEU A 26 -19.62 -0.47 -16.98
N ILE A 27 -18.58 0.06 -17.62
CA ILE A 27 -17.31 -0.66 -17.82
C ILE A 27 -16.64 -0.82 -16.46
N GLN A 28 -16.50 -2.05 -15.98
CA GLN A 28 -15.98 -2.38 -14.66
C GLN A 28 -14.49 -2.76 -14.71
N PRO A 29 -13.72 -2.48 -13.65
CA PRO A 29 -12.33 -2.93 -13.56
C PRO A 29 -12.23 -4.47 -13.58
N PRO A 30 -11.08 -5.03 -14.01
CA PRO A 30 -10.88 -6.48 -14.00
C PRO A 30 -11.03 -7.02 -12.58
N GLN A 31 -11.66 -8.18 -12.43
CA GLN A 31 -11.73 -8.90 -11.15
C GLN A 31 -10.39 -9.53 -10.77
N GLN A 32 -10.22 -9.87 -9.48
CA GLN A 32 -9.03 -10.58 -9.00
C GLN A 32 -8.82 -11.87 -9.79
N PRO A 33 -7.60 -12.15 -10.29
CA PRO A 33 -7.36 -13.39 -11.00
C PRO A 33 -7.55 -14.59 -10.07
N ALA A 34 -8.00 -15.72 -10.60
CA ALA A 34 -8.21 -16.91 -9.77
C ALA A 34 -6.89 -17.50 -9.27
N THR A 35 -5.80 -17.45 -10.06
CA THR A 35 -4.54 -18.15 -9.79
C THR A 35 -3.33 -17.32 -10.17
N GLY A 36 -2.15 -17.73 -9.71
CA GLY A 36 -0.88 -17.04 -9.94
C GLY A 36 -0.68 -15.86 -8.99
N PRO A 37 0.45 -15.13 -9.11
CA PRO A 37 0.73 -13.94 -8.31
C PRO A 37 -0.44 -12.94 -8.31
N GLY A 38 -0.83 -12.46 -7.13
CA GLY A 38 -2.00 -11.62 -6.89
C GLY A 38 -3.35 -12.35 -6.93
N GLY A 39 -3.37 -13.66 -7.18
CA GLY A 39 -4.59 -14.44 -7.34
C GLY A 39 -5.31 -14.82 -6.04
N ALA A 40 -6.60 -15.15 -6.16
CA ALA A 40 -7.50 -15.43 -5.03
C ALA A 40 -7.53 -16.91 -4.58
N ARG A 41 -6.83 -17.82 -5.27
CA ARG A 41 -6.71 -19.21 -4.86
C ARG A 41 -5.62 -19.34 -3.80
N TYR A 42 -6.06 -19.56 -2.57
CA TYR A 42 -5.21 -19.67 -1.40
C TYR A 42 -4.95 -21.11 -1.01
N SER A 43 -3.76 -21.36 -0.46
CA SER A 43 -3.40 -22.66 0.14
C SER A 43 -4.02 -22.83 1.52
N GLN A 44 -4.28 -21.72 2.22
CA GLN A 44 -4.76 -21.71 3.61
C GLN A 44 -6.13 -21.03 3.69
N ALA A 45 -7.01 -21.60 4.51
CA ALA A 45 -8.38 -21.13 4.65
C ALA A 45 -8.52 -20.02 5.71
N ALA A 46 -7.62 -19.97 6.69
CA ALA A 46 -7.72 -19.08 7.84
C ALA A 46 -6.39 -18.39 8.19
N VAL A 47 -6.50 -17.34 9.01
CA VAL A 47 -5.38 -16.58 9.58
C VAL A 47 -5.54 -16.48 11.09
N ILE A 48 -4.53 -16.94 11.83
CA ILE A 48 -4.42 -16.71 13.28
C ILE A 48 -3.73 -15.36 13.51
N LYS A 49 -4.30 -14.55 14.39
CA LYS A 49 -3.84 -13.17 14.68
C LYS A 49 -3.42 -13.11 16.14
N SER A 50 -2.15 -12.81 16.38
CA SER A 50 -1.60 -12.67 17.73
C SER A 50 -0.90 -11.32 17.87
N VAL A 51 -1.02 -10.70 19.04
CA VAL A 51 -0.39 -9.41 19.36
C VAL A 51 0.42 -9.52 20.64
N TYR A 52 1.60 -8.92 20.63
CA TYR A 52 2.55 -8.96 21.74
C TYR A 52 3.25 -7.62 21.89
N GLY A 53 3.82 -7.39 23.08
CA GLY A 53 4.45 -6.11 23.42
C GLY A 53 3.42 -4.99 23.59
N GLU A 54 3.93 -3.78 23.79
CA GLU A 54 3.12 -2.59 24.06
C GLU A 54 3.74 -1.33 23.44
N GLY A 55 2.92 -0.30 23.26
CA GLY A 55 3.37 0.97 22.69
C GLY A 55 4.09 0.81 21.36
N ALA A 56 5.25 1.46 21.21
CA ALA A 56 6.08 1.36 20.02
C ALA A 56 6.83 0.02 19.88
N ASP A 57 6.84 -0.81 20.92
CA ASP A 57 7.42 -2.16 20.90
C ASP A 57 6.41 -3.25 20.57
N GLN A 58 5.14 -2.88 20.40
CA GLN A 58 4.10 -3.81 20.00
C GLN A 58 4.37 -4.38 18.59
N TYR A 59 3.98 -5.63 18.40
CA TYR A 59 4.00 -6.27 17.10
C TYR A 59 2.86 -7.29 16.98
N TRP A 60 2.40 -7.47 15.75
CA TRP A 60 1.47 -8.54 15.40
C TRP A 60 2.21 -9.65 14.67
N ILE A 61 1.76 -10.87 14.91
CA ILE A 61 2.12 -12.05 14.14
C ILE A 61 0.84 -12.60 13.55
N PHE A 62 0.84 -12.76 12.22
CA PHE A 62 -0.23 -13.38 11.46
C PHE A 62 0.27 -14.70 10.90
N GLU A 63 -0.39 -15.79 11.27
CA GLU A 63 0.03 -17.16 10.95
C GLU A 63 -1.00 -17.86 10.06
N PRO A 64 -0.54 -18.63 9.04
CA PRO A 64 -1.43 -19.43 8.21
C PRO A 64 -2.10 -20.55 9.01
N ALA A 65 -3.38 -20.76 8.79
CA ALA A 65 -4.15 -21.83 9.43
C ALA A 65 -5.16 -22.47 8.47
N ASP A 66 -5.62 -23.66 8.86
CA ASP A 66 -6.59 -24.47 8.13
C ASP A 66 -6.19 -24.75 6.67
N PRO A 67 -5.19 -25.63 6.44
CA PRO A 67 -4.36 -26.32 7.45
C PRO A 67 -3.22 -25.48 8.05
N THR A 68 -2.80 -25.80 9.28
CA THR A 68 -1.60 -25.20 9.87
C THR A 68 -0.35 -25.92 9.35
N PRO A 69 0.58 -25.25 8.64
CA PRO A 69 1.82 -25.86 8.18
C PRO A 69 2.82 -26.07 9.34
N GLU A 70 3.78 -26.98 9.17
CA GLU A 70 4.87 -27.20 10.15
C GLU A 70 5.87 -26.04 10.18
N SER A 71 6.13 -25.44 9.02
CA SER A 71 7.01 -24.28 8.83
C SER A 71 6.46 -23.34 7.77
N ALA A 72 6.91 -22.09 7.77
CA ALA A 72 6.51 -21.10 6.78
C ALA A 72 7.58 -19.99 6.60
N PRO A 73 7.70 -19.41 5.39
CA PRO A 73 8.47 -18.19 5.16
C PRO A 73 8.01 -17.04 6.05
N VAL A 74 8.90 -16.08 6.30
CA VAL A 74 8.63 -14.93 7.15
C VAL A 74 8.68 -13.64 6.33
N ILE A 75 7.57 -12.91 6.38
CA ILE A 75 7.41 -11.60 5.73
C ILE A 75 7.28 -10.53 6.80
N VAL A 76 8.08 -9.47 6.71
CA VAL A 76 7.85 -8.24 7.50
C VAL A 76 7.04 -7.26 6.67
N PHE A 77 5.93 -6.77 7.24
CA PHE A 77 5.09 -5.74 6.63
C PHE A 77 5.21 -4.43 7.41
N ASN A 78 6.01 -3.48 6.90
CA ASN A 78 6.21 -2.17 7.50
C ASN A 78 5.14 -1.17 7.03
N HIS A 79 4.41 -0.58 7.97
CA HIS A 79 3.24 0.25 7.69
C HIS A 79 3.53 1.73 7.35
N GLY A 80 2.53 2.45 6.85
CA GLY A 80 2.63 3.90 6.67
C GLY A 80 2.69 4.65 8.01
N TRP A 81 3.14 5.91 8.02
CA TRP A 81 3.25 6.70 9.25
C TRP A 81 1.94 6.75 10.04
N GLY A 82 1.95 6.27 11.28
CA GLY A 82 0.79 6.26 12.18
C GLY A 82 -0.31 5.25 11.81
N ALA A 83 -0.05 4.34 10.87
CA ALA A 83 -0.92 3.21 10.55
C ALA A 83 -0.64 2.03 11.50
N THR A 84 -0.60 2.27 12.82
CA THR A 84 -0.29 1.25 13.83
C THR A 84 -1.33 0.12 13.90
N ASN A 85 -2.57 0.39 13.48
CA ASN A 85 -3.65 -0.59 13.38
C ASN A 85 -3.55 -1.39 12.05
N PRO A 86 -3.37 -2.74 12.10
CA PRO A 86 -3.22 -3.59 10.92
C PRO A 86 -4.38 -3.52 9.94
N LYS A 87 -5.58 -3.11 10.38
CA LYS A 87 -6.75 -2.82 9.55
C LYS A 87 -6.40 -2.07 8.28
N THR A 88 -5.45 -1.13 8.31
CA THR A 88 -5.07 -0.32 7.15
C THR A 88 -4.61 -1.17 5.95
N TYR A 89 -3.96 -2.30 6.22
CA TYR A 89 -3.39 -3.20 5.20
C TYR A 89 -3.99 -4.61 5.28
N GLY A 90 -5.07 -4.79 6.06
CA GLY A 90 -5.54 -6.09 6.50
C GLY A 90 -5.80 -7.07 5.36
N ALA A 91 -6.34 -6.62 4.23
CA ALA A 91 -6.58 -7.50 3.08
C ALA A 91 -5.29 -7.95 2.37
N TRP A 92 -4.26 -7.11 2.35
CA TRP A 92 -2.95 -7.51 1.80
C TRP A 92 -2.23 -8.46 2.76
N ILE A 93 -2.32 -8.22 4.07
CA ILE A 93 -1.80 -9.13 5.09
C ILE A 93 -2.50 -10.50 4.98
N GLU A 94 -3.83 -10.52 4.93
CA GLU A 94 -4.65 -11.72 4.71
C GLU A 94 -4.19 -12.48 3.46
N HIS A 95 -4.02 -11.78 2.34
CA HIS A 95 -3.56 -12.36 1.08
C HIS A 95 -2.20 -13.04 1.24
N ILE A 96 -1.21 -12.37 1.80
CA ILE A 96 0.15 -12.92 2.00
C ILE A 96 0.10 -14.14 2.92
N VAL A 97 -0.66 -14.08 4.01
CA VAL A 97 -0.73 -15.17 4.99
C VAL A 97 -1.45 -16.38 4.42
N ARG A 98 -2.56 -16.16 3.70
CA ARG A 98 -3.32 -17.26 3.08
C ARG A 98 -2.60 -17.94 1.92
N ARG A 99 -1.56 -17.31 1.38
CA ARG A 99 -0.58 -17.95 0.47
C ARG A 99 0.44 -18.84 1.19
N GLY A 100 0.44 -18.87 2.51
CA GLY A 100 1.27 -19.79 3.32
C GLY A 100 2.47 -19.13 4.00
N ASN A 101 2.47 -17.80 4.16
CA ASN A 101 3.57 -17.08 4.80
C ASN A 101 3.18 -16.62 6.22
N ILE A 102 4.14 -16.52 7.13
CA ILE A 102 3.98 -15.75 8.36
C ILE A 102 4.17 -14.27 8.03
N VAL A 103 3.29 -13.40 8.53
CA VAL A 103 3.49 -11.94 8.46
C VAL A 103 3.74 -11.37 9.85
N ILE A 104 4.85 -10.66 10.00
CA ILE A 104 5.18 -9.85 11.17
C ILE A 104 4.88 -8.39 10.85
N TYR A 105 4.04 -7.75 11.67
CA TYR A 105 3.70 -6.34 11.54
C TYR A 105 4.21 -5.58 12.78
N PRO A 106 5.41 -4.97 12.69
CA PRO A 106 5.94 -4.18 13.79
C PRO A 106 5.20 -2.85 13.88
N VAL A 107 4.85 -2.40 15.08
CA VAL A 107 4.09 -1.15 15.30
C VAL A 107 5.02 0.07 15.30
N TYR A 108 6.22 -0.02 15.89
CA TYR A 108 7.34 0.94 15.89
C TYR A 108 7.08 2.44 16.17
N GLN A 109 5.83 2.83 16.37
CA GLN A 109 5.30 4.13 16.75
C GLN A 109 4.30 3.91 17.87
N GLU A 110 4.27 4.81 18.85
CA GLU A 110 3.22 4.71 19.87
C GLU A 110 1.83 4.86 19.21
N PRO A 111 0.92 3.88 19.41
CA PRO A 111 -0.46 3.95 18.98
C PRO A 111 -1.12 5.28 19.36
N GLY A 112 -1.88 5.87 18.44
CA GLY A 112 -2.53 7.17 18.63
C GLY A 112 -1.60 8.41 18.62
N LYS A 113 -0.26 8.27 18.70
CA LYS A 113 0.67 9.42 18.72
C LYS A 113 1.22 9.75 17.34
N TRP A 114 0.64 10.76 16.70
CA TRP A 114 1.12 11.25 15.40
C TRP A 114 2.53 11.87 15.43
N ARG A 115 2.91 12.54 16.53
CA ARG A 115 4.24 13.14 16.71
C ARG A 115 5.15 12.12 17.39
N TYR A 116 6.13 11.61 16.67
CA TYR A 116 7.05 10.60 17.17
C TYR A 116 8.48 10.85 16.64
N PRO A 117 9.55 10.53 17.40
CA PRO A 117 10.93 10.71 16.93
C PRO A 117 11.25 9.84 15.72
N THR A 118 11.44 10.44 14.54
CA THR A 118 11.65 9.70 13.27
C THR A 118 12.88 8.80 13.27
N ARG A 119 13.92 9.15 14.04
CA ARG A 119 15.15 8.34 14.17
C ARG A 119 14.98 7.06 14.99
N GLN A 120 13.92 6.96 15.80
CA GLN A 120 13.67 5.76 16.61
C GLN A 120 12.85 4.71 15.85
N ILE A 121 12.24 5.09 14.72
CA ILE A 121 11.31 4.25 13.97
C ILE A 121 11.99 2.98 13.44
N THR A 122 13.11 3.08 12.73
CA THR A 122 13.83 1.90 12.23
C THR A 122 14.33 1.00 13.38
N PRO A 123 15.01 1.52 14.43
CA PRO A 123 15.41 0.68 15.57
C PRO A 123 14.24 -0.01 16.28
N ASN A 124 13.10 0.66 16.42
CA ASN A 124 11.90 0.07 17.03
C ASN A 124 11.34 -1.07 16.17
N ALA A 125 11.27 -0.87 14.84
CA ALA A 125 10.80 -1.90 13.91
C ALA A 125 11.71 -3.14 13.94
N ILE A 126 13.03 -2.95 13.94
CA ILE A 126 14.01 -4.03 14.07
C ILE A 126 13.81 -4.79 15.38
N ARG A 127 13.69 -4.08 16.50
CA ARG A 127 13.49 -4.70 17.82
C ARG A 127 12.19 -5.53 17.87
N ALA A 128 11.09 -4.98 17.37
CA ALA A 128 9.81 -5.67 17.26
C ALA A 128 9.91 -6.96 16.41
N VAL A 129 10.58 -6.90 15.25
CA VAL A 129 10.78 -8.08 14.40
C VAL A 129 11.68 -9.13 15.05
N LYS A 130 12.76 -8.72 15.72
CA LYS A 130 13.61 -9.65 16.48
C LYS A 130 12.81 -10.36 17.57
N ASN A 131 12.02 -9.63 18.34
CA ASN A 131 11.16 -10.20 19.38
C ASN A 131 10.13 -11.19 18.80
N ALA A 132 9.55 -10.88 17.64
CA ALA A 132 8.61 -11.76 16.95
C ALA A 132 9.26 -13.06 16.46
N ILE A 133 10.44 -12.97 15.82
CA ILE A 133 11.21 -14.13 15.37
C ILE A 133 11.59 -15.01 16.56
N ASP A 134 12.13 -14.42 17.61
CA ASP A 134 12.49 -15.08 18.86
C ASP A 134 11.31 -15.87 19.45
N ARG A 135 10.11 -15.27 19.42
CA ARG A 135 8.89 -15.92 19.90
C ARG A 135 8.47 -17.08 19.01
N LEU A 136 8.46 -16.89 17.68
CA LEU A 136 8.14 -17.95 16.71
C LEU A 136 9.08 -19.16 16.87
N GLN A 137 10.36 -18.94 17.10
CA GLN A 137 11.32 -20.03 17.29
C GLN A 137 11.07 -20.80 18.59
N ARG A 138 10.86 -20.11 19.71
CA ARG A 138 10.74 -20.72 21.05
C ARG A 138 9.36 -21.31 21.31
N GLU A 139 8.30 -20.63 20.88
CA GLU A 139 6.92 -20.92 21.29
C GLU A 139 5.98 -21.16 20.09
N GLY A 140 6.39 -20.78 18.88
CA GLY A 140 5.58 -20.90 17.68
C GLY A 140 5.28 -22.34 17.30
N LYS A 141 4.00 -22.59 16.95
CA LYS A 141 3.55 -23.86 16.36
C LYS A 141 4.10 -24.04 14.95
N ILE A 142 4.19 -22.95 14.20
CA ILE A 142 4.78 -22.91 12.87
C ILE A 142 6.24 -22.45 13.01
N LYS A 143 7.19 -23.23 12.50
CA LYS A 143 8.60 -22.86 12.54
C LYS A 143 8.94 -21.81 11.47
N PRO A 144 9.55 -20.68 11.84
CA PRO A 144 9.87 -19.64 10.87
C PRO A 144 11.06 -20.07 9.99
N GLU A 145 10.86 -20.07 8.67
CA GLU A 145 11.90 -20.33 7.67
C GLU A 145 12.71 -19.05 7.43
N LEU A 146 13.74 -18.82 8.25
CA LEU A 146 14.52 -17.58 8.22
C LEU A 146 15.43 -17.44 6.98
N ASP A 147 15.68 -18.53 6.25
CA ASP A 147 16.27 -18.51 4.91
C ASP A 147 15.31 -17.97 3.83
N LYS A 148 14.01 -17.91 4.13
CA LYS A 148 12.96 -17.36 3.28
C LYS A 148 12.34 -16.14 3.94
N PHE A 149 13.17 -15.09 4.03
CA PHE A 149 12.83 -13.83 4.66
C PHE A 149 12.69 -12.71 3.62
N ALA A 150 11.58 -11.96 3.69
CA ALA A 150 11.37 -10.79 2.83
C ALA A 150 10.69 -9.64 3.59
N ILE A 151 10.86 -8.42 3.07
CA ILE A 151 10.35 -7.20 3.72
C ILE A 151 9.59 -6.36 2.69
N VAL A 152 8.36 -5.98 3.02
CA VAL A 152 7.57 -5.03 2.22
C VAL A 152 7.15 -3.88 3.10
N GLY A 153 7.08 -2.68 2.52
CA GLY A 153 6.54 -1.56 3.27
C GLY A 153 6.00 -0.43 2.40
N HIS A 154 5.05 0.30 2.96
CA HIS A 154 4.38 1.42 2.30
C HIS A 154 4.73 2.76 2.95
N SER A 155 4.99 3.81 2.16
CA SER A 155 5.22 5.17 2.67
C SER A 155 6.43 5.22 3.63
N ALA A 156 6.25 5.68 4.88
CA ALA A 156 7.28 5.56 5.91
C ALA A 156 7.83 4.12 6.00
N GLY A 157 6.95 3.11 5.93
CA GLY A 157 7.30 1.70 5.90
C GLY A 157 8.21 1.32 4.73
N GLY A 158 8.06 1.94 3.56
CA GLY A 158 8.96 1.72 2.42
C GLY A 158 10.39 2.20 2.68
N GLN A 159 10.56 3.29 3.45
CA GLN A 159 11.90 3.75 3.88
C GLN A 159 12.49 2.80 4.94
N ILE A 160 11.65 2.36 5.89
CA ILE A 160 12.05 1.40 6.93
C ILE A 160 12.47 0.08 6.30
N THR A 161 11.77 -0.39 5.25
CA THR A 161 12.13 -1.61 4.50
C THR A 161 13.54 -1.54 3.95
N ALA A 162 13.92 -0.45 3.26
CA ALA A 162 15.28 -0.27 2.75
C ALA A 162 16.31 -0.21 3.89
N ASN A 163 16.01 0.54 4.96
CA ASN A 163 16.90 0.67 6.11
C ASN A 163 17.11 -0.66 6.85
N MET A 164 16.04 -1.44 7.05
CA MET A 164 16.12 -2.75 7.69
C MET A 164 16.96 -3.72 6.89
N ALA A 165 16.84 -3.69 5.55
CA ALA A 165 17.66 -4.51 4.68
C ALA A 165 19.15 -4.13 4.78
N ALA A 166 19.45 -2.83 4.79
CA ALA A 166 20.81 -2.32 4.92
C ALA A 166 21.45 -2.69 6.27
N LEU A 167 20.64 -2.71 7.33
CA LEU A 167 21.08 -3.02 8.69
C LEU A 167 21.03 -4.51 9.03
N ALA A 168 20.45 -5.37 8.18
CA ALA A 168 20.06 -6.74 8.55
C ALA A 168 21.22 -7.53 9.19
N GLY A 169 22.37 -7.60 8.50
CA GLY A 169 23.54 -8.32 8.99
C GLY A 169 24.14 -7.72 10.27
N SER A 170 24.20 -6.39 10.39
CA SER A 170 24.82 -5.73 11.55
C SER A 170 23.98 -5.83 12.83
N VAL A 171 22.66 -5.99 12.69
CA VAL A 171 21.73 -6.09 13.82
C VAL A 171 21.24 -7.51 14.09
N GLY A 172 21.69 -8.49 13.30
CA GLY A 172 21.36 -9.91 13.44
C GLY A 172 19.93 -10.24 13.04
N LEU A 173 19.37 -9.54 12.05
CA LEU A 173 18.17 -10.00 11.35
C LEU A 173 18.56 -11.00 10.25
N PRO A 174 17.65 -11.88 9.80
CA PRO A 174 17.88 -12.66 8.59
C PRO A 174 18.12 -11.73 7.39
N GLU A 175 19.01 -12.13 6.49
CA GLU A 175 19.23 -11.39 5.24
C GLU A 175 17.98 -11.49 4.35
N PRO A 176 17.38 -10.37 3.90
CA PRO A 176 16.19 -10.44 3.08
C PRO A 176 16.52 -10.85 1.65
N GLY A 177 15.94 -11.96 1.20
CA GLY A 177 16.03 -12.39 -0.20
C GLY A 177 15.23 -11.49 -1.15
N ALA A 178 14.19 -10.82 -0.65
CA ALA A 178 13.36 -9.89 -1.39
C ALA A 178 12.97 -8.68 -0.54
N ILE A 179 13.01 -7.48 -1.14
CA ILE A 179 12.46 -6.26 -0.55
C ILE A 179 11.61 -5.46 -1.55
N MET A 180 10.45 -4.97 -1.09
CA MET A 180 9.60 -4.09 -1.90
C MET A 180 9.27 -2.79 -1.16
N CYS A 181 9.77 -1.68 -1.69
CA CYS A 181 9.58 -0.33 -1.18
C CYS A 181 8.45 0.36 -1.98
N VAL A 182 7.25 0.39 -1.41
CA VAL A 182 6.06 0.96 -2.06
C VAL A 182 5.85 2.41 -1.62
N GLN A 183 5.87 3.31 -2.59
CA GLN A 183 5.67 4.76 -2.42
C GLN A 183 6.47 5.29 -1.22
N PRO A 184 7.79 4.98 -1.11
CA PRO A 184 8.58 5.27 0.07
C PRO A 184 8.54 6.76 0.40
N GLY A 185 8.45 7.07 1.70
CA GLY A 185 8.08 8.38 2.25
C GLY A 185 8.98 9.58 1.91
N LYS A 186 9.34 10.37 2.93
CA LYS A 186 9.96 11.69 2.73
C LYS A 186 11.20 11.88 3.60
N SER A 187 12.32 11.32 3.18
CA SER A 187 13.64 11.60 3.76
C SER A 187 14.10 13.04 3.53
N TRP A 188 13.55 13.71 2.51
CA TRP A 188 13.92 15.05 2.04
C TRP A 188 13.12 16.20 2.69
N SER A 189 12.41 15.95 3.80
CA SER A 189 11.70 17.02 4.51
C SER A 189 12.66 18.12 4.98
N LYS A 190 12.29 19.39 4.78
CA LYS A 190 13.06 20.55 5.28
C LYS A 190 13.32 20.48 6.80
N SER A 191 12.44 19.80 7.54
CA SER A 191 12.66 19.49 8.95
C SER A 191 13.30 18.11 9.08
N LYS A 192 14.61 18.08 9.39
CA LYS A 192 15.34 16.82 9.70
C LYS A 192 14.72 16.03 10.86
N LYS A 193 13.94 16.68 11.73
CA LYS A 193 13.20 16.02 12.83
C LYS A 193 11.92 15.31 12.37
N ALA A 194 11.48 15.56 11.13
CA ALA A 194 10.26 15.01 10.55
C ALA A 194 10.54 14.10 9.33
N ALA A 195 11.80 13.87 8.99
CA ALA A 195 12.23 12.92 7.98
C ALA A 195 12.77 11.65 8.65
N ILE A 196 12.39 10.49 8.11
CA ILE A 196 13.09 9.23 8.39
C ILE A 196 14.33 9.24 7.49
N PRO A 197 15.55 9.23 8.04
CA PRO A 197 16.77 9.15 7.22
C PRO A 197 16.84 7.78 6.54
N LEU A 198 17.43 7.74 5.34
CA LEU A 198 17.88 6.49 4.75
C LEU A 198 19.26 6.14 5.32
N GLU A 199 19.47 4.86 5.61
CA GLU A 199 20.78 4.31 5.97
C GLU A 199 21.70 4.25 4.75
N ASP A 200 22.93 3.78 4.95
CA ASP A 200 23.82 3.44 3.84
C ASP A 200 23.27 2.23 3.07
N LEU A 201 22.57 2.49 1.97
CA LEU A 201 21.91 1.44 1.17
C LEU A 201 22.90 0.57 0.39
N SER A 202 24.19 0.93 0.34
CA SER A 202 25.22 0.11 -0.29
C SER A 202 25.51 -1.18 0.49
N THR A 203 25.05 -1.28 1.74
CA THR A 203 25.22 -2.46 2.59
C THR A 203 24.12 -3.51 2.42
N ILE A 204 23.08 -3.24 1.62
CA ILE A 204 22.08 -4.27 1.29
C ILE A 204 22.78 -5.39 0.49
N PRO A 205 22.55 -6.68 0.81
CA PRO A 205 23.16 -7.78 0.07
C PRO A 205 22.91 -7.70 -1.45
N GLU A 206 23.95 -7.95 -2.25
CA GLU A 206 23.85 -7.91 -3.73
C GLU A 206 22.88 -8.95 -4.31
N SER A 207 22.61 -10.02 -3.56
CA SER A 207 21.68 -11.09 -3.92
C SER A 207 20.21 -10.71 -3.69
N THR A 208 19.93 -9.64 -2.93
CA THR A 208 18.56 -9.20 -2.63
C THR A 208 17.84 -8.78 -3.91
N LEU A 209 16.62 -9.31 -4.11
CA LEU A 209 15.71 -8.83 -5.15
C LEU A 209 14.99 -7.57 -4.66
N LEU A 210 15.03 -6.48 -5.45
CA LEU A 210 14.50 -5.18 -5.04
C LEU A 210 13.45 -4.65 -6.01
N LEU A 211 12.30 -4.23 -5.48
CA LEU A 211 11.37 -3.38 -6.20
C LEU A 211 11.17 -2.05 -5.51
N THR A 212 11.27 -0.96 -6.27
CA THR A 212 10.74 0.35 -5.88
C THR A 212 9.49 0.63 -6.70
N VAL A 213 8.36 0.87 -6.03
CA VAL A 213 7.06 1.00 -6.69
C VAL A 213 6.46 2.37 -6.39
N VAL A 214 6.06 3.13 -7.41
CA VAL A 214 5.44 4.46 -7.26
C VAL A 214 4.11 4.53 -8.00
N GLY A 215 3.22 5.42 -7.57
CA GLY A 215 1.96 5.70 -8.26
C GLY A 215 2.08 6.98 -9.10
N ASP A 216 1.53 7.00 -10.31
CA ASP A 216 1.60 8.17 -11.20
C ASP A 216 0.80 9.39 -10.70
N ARG A 217 -0.06 9.22 -9.70
CA ARG A 217 -0.80 10.29 -8.99
C ARG A 217 -0.45 10.36 -7.50
N ASP A 218 0.72 9.83 -7.11
CA ASP A 218 1.23 10.03 -5.76
C ASP A 218 1.86 11.41 -5.60
N ASN A 219 1.05 12.36 -5.13
CA ASN A 219 1.49 13.72 -4.85
C ASN A 219 1.98 13.88 -3.41
N ILE A 220 1.89 12.83 -2.59
CA ILE A 220 2.39 12.83 -1.23
C ILE A 220 3.86 12.45 -1.28
N ALA A 221 4.21 11.17 -1.41
CA ALA A 221 5.60 10.73 -1.43
C ALA A 221 6.32 11.16 -2.71
N ARG A 222 5.59 11.23 -3.84
CA ARG A 222 6.18 11.36 -5.18
C ARG A 222 7.10 10.17 -5.47
N ASP A 223 8.14 10.38 -6.27
CA ASP A 223 9.10 9.36 -6.69
C ASP A 223 10.51 9.55 -6.12
N ILE A 224 10.71 10.56 -5.26
CA ILE A 224 12.05 11.02 -4.86
C ILE A 224 12.82 9.93 -4.10
N ASP A 225 12.26 9.42 -3.00
CA ASP A 225 12.95 8.39 -2.21
C ASP A 225 12.96 7.03 -2.93
N ALA A 226 11.99 6.77 -3.81
CA ALA A 226 12.01 5.57 -4.65
C ALA A 226 13.22 5.59 -5.60
N LYS A 227 13.50 6.74 -6.24
CA LYS A 227 14.69 6.93 -7.09
C LYS A 227 15.96 6.83 -6.29
N ARG A 228 16.01 7.43 -5.11
CA ARG A 228 17.16 7.33 -4.21
C ARG A 228 17.44 5.87 -3.84
N ILE A 229 16.44 5.13 -3.37
CA ILE A 229 16.61 3.71 -3.02
C ILE A 229 17.09 2.89 -4.23
N PHE A 230 16.51 3.12 -5.41
CA PHE A 230 16.93 2.41 -6.63
C PHE A 230 18.37 2.74 -7.06
N ASN A 231 18.77 4.02 -7.01
CA ASN A 231 20.09 4.48 -7.45
C ASN A 231 21.19 4.23 -6.42
N GLU A 232 20.90 4.36 -5.13
CA GLU A 232 21.88 4.22 -4.04
C GLU A 232 22.16 2.73 -3.71
N THR A 233 21.34 1.79 -4.20
CA THR A 233 21.60 0.33 -4.15
C THR A 233 22.42 -0.15 -5.36
N SER A 234 23.52 0.54 -5.66
CA SER A 234 24.33 0.31 -6.87
C SER A 234 24.95 -1.09 -6.99
N GLN A 235 25.15 -1.78 -5.86
CA GLN A 235 25.66 -3.14 -5.77
C GLN A 235 24.64 -4.21 -6.20
N ILE A 236 23.33 -3.92 -6.13
CA ILE A 236 22.30 -4.85 -6.60
C ILE A 236 22.24 -4.79 -8.13
N PRO A 237 22.48 -5.91 -8.85
CA PRO A 237 22.44 -5.94 -10.31
C PRO A 237 21.08 -5.51 -10.84
N PHE A 238 21.04 -4.82 -12.00
CA PHE A 238 19.77 -4.46 -12.66
C PHE A 238 18.88 -5.66 -12.96
N ALA A 239 19.46 -6.84 -13.21
CA ALA A 239 18.68 -8.06 -13.34
C ALA A 239 17.81 -8.36 -12.09
N ASN A 240 18.27 -7.93 -10.90
CA ASN A 240 17.65 -8.15 -9.59
C ASN A 240 16.83 -6.97 -9.08
N LYS A 241 16.75 -5.85 -9.82
CA LYS A 241 15.96 -4.71 -9.38
C LYS A 241 15.27 -3.95 -10.51
N ASP A 242 14.02 -3.57 -10.28
CA ASP A 242 13.24 -2.74 -11.20
C ASP A 242 12.65 -1.52 -10.47
N PHE A 243 12.56 -0.40 -11.17
CA PHE A 243 11.74 0.74 -10.77
C PHE A 243 10.39 0.68 -11.51
N VAL A 244 9.30 0.57 -10.75
CA VAL A 244 7.96 0.32 -11.28
C VAL A 244 7.02 1.50 -11.01
N ILE A 245 6.32 1.95 -12.06
CA ILE A 245 5.29 2.99 -11.97
C ILE A 245 3.92 2.37 -12.25
N VAL A 246 3.06 2.38 -11.23
CA VAL A 246 1.64 2.03 -11.33
C VAL A 246 0.89 3.22 -11.94
N GLY A 247 0.23 2.98 -13.07
CA GLY A 247 -0.52 3.99 -13.80
C GLY A 247 -1.97 4.07 -13.34
N SER A 248 -2.48 5.30 -13.15
CA SER A 248 -3.91 5.53 -13.00
C SER A 248 -4.61 5.39 -14.36
N ASP A 249 -5.83 4.85 -14.33
CA ASP A 249 -6.66 4.59 -15.49
C ASP A 249 -8.12 4.98 -15.19
N ASP A 250 -8.58 6.03 -15.86
CA ASP A 250 -9.93 6.59 -15.70
C ASP A 250 -10.93 6.03 -16.73
N TYR A 251 -10.56 4.98 -17.48
CA TYR A 251 -11.38 4.45 -18.57
C TYR A 251 -12.74 3.90 -18.11
N GLY A 252 -12.75 3.05 -17.08
CA GLY A 252 -13.98 2.48 -16.51
C GLY A 252 -14.39 3.09 -15.18
N LYS A 253 -15.44 2.51 -14.57
CA LYS A 253 -16.00 2.92 -13.27
C LYS A 253 -16.06 1.73 -12.28
N PRO A 254 -15.54 1.89 -11.05
CA PRO A 254 -14.76 3.03 -10.58
C PRO A 254 -13.41 3.15 -11.31
N ALA A 255 -12.87 4.36 -11.37
CA ALA A 255 -11.53 4.61 -11.92
C ALA A 255 -10.45 3.96 -11.03
N LEU A 256 -9.37 3.51 -11.65
CA LEU A 256 -8.20 2.96 -10.96
C LEU A 256 -7.21 4.10 -10.71
N ILE A 257 -7.08 4.54 -9.45
CA ILE A 257 -6.28 5.73 -9.11
C ILE A 257 -5.04 5.32 -8.31
N ALA A 258 -3.87 5.39 -8.95
CA ALA A 258 -2.57 5.10 -8.35
C ALA A 258 -2.02 6.30 -7.56
N ASN A 259 -2.76 6.73 -6.52
CA ASN A 259 -2.33 7.77 -5.58
C ASN A 259 -1.60 7.17 -4.36
N HIS A 260 -1.20 8.00 -3.39
CA HIS A 260 -0.47 7.55 -2.19
C HIS A 260 -1.27 6.60 -1.27
N LEU A 261 -2.58 6.50 -1.44
CA LEU A 261 -3.42 5.60 -0.67
C LEU A 261 -3.78 4.35 -1.47
N ALA A 262 -3.32 4.21 -2.71
CA ALA A 262 -3.61 3.04 -3.54
C ALA A 262 -3.17 1.71 -2.91
N PRO A 263 -2.04 1.61 -2.17
CA PRO A 263 -1.65 0.35 -1.51
C PRO A 263 -2.38 0.09 -0.18
N VAL A 264 -3.31 0.97 0.23
CA VAL A 264 -4.10 0.79 1.45
C VAL A 264 -5.29 -0.10 1.12
N ALA A 265 -5.29 -1.31 1.68
CA ALA A 265 -6.29 -2.34 1.43
C ALA A 265 -6.99 -2.71 2.75
N PRO A 266 -7.93 -1.88 3.23
CA PRO A 266 -8.41 -1.99 4.58
C PRO A 266 -9.37 -3.17 4.78
N ASP A 267 -9.25 -3.83 5.93
CA ASP A 267 -10.13 -4.93 6.34
C ASP A 267 -10.53 -4.77 7.82
N GLU A 268 -11.83 -4.73 8.07
CA GLU A 268 -12.41 -4.60 9.42
C GLU A 268 -12.07 -5.79 10.32
N ASN A 269 -11.83 -6.98 9.76
CA ASN A 269 -11.41 -8.16 10.52
C ASN A 269 -10.01 -7.99 11.14
N TYR A 270 -9.27 -6.96 10.74
CA TYR A 270 -7.93 -6.63 11.23
C TYR A 270 -7.94 -5.39 12.15
N ASP A 271 -9.12 -4.90 12.57
CA ASP A 271 -9.22 -3.80 13.50
C ASP A 271 -8.76 -4.22 14.91
N SER A 272 -7.66 -3.62 15.37
CA SER A 272 -7.17 -3.80 16.75
C SER A 272 -8.06 -3.18 17.84
N GLY A 273 -9.06 -2.37 17.46
CA GLY A 273 -9.85 -1.58 18.41
C GLY A 273 -9.10 -0.36 18.98
N GLU A 274 -7.90 -0.06 18.46
CA GLU A 274 -7.11 1.11 18.84
C GLU A 274 -7.93 2.40 18.67
N LYS A 275 -8.18 3.09 19.80
CA LYS A 275 -8.83 4.39 19.78
C LYS A 275 -7.82 5.45 19.36
N ARG A 276 -8.04 6.08 18.20
CA ARG A 276 -7.32 7.30 17.84
C ARG A 276 -7.54 8.35 18.93
N GLU A 277 -6.47 8.96 19.45
CA GLU A 277 -6.62 10.16 20.27
C GLU A 277 -7.47 11.17 19.49
N SER A 278 -8.66 11.46 20.01
CA SER A 278 -9.42 12.61 19.53
C SER A 278 -8.53 13.81 19.79
N ARG A 279 -8.29 14.65 18.78
CA ARG A 279 -7.61 15.94 18.98
C ARG A 279 -8.43 16.73 20.00
N LYS A 280 -8.11 16.65 21.30
CA LYS A 280 -8.52 17.64 22.29
C LYS A 280 -7.81 18.93 21.91
N SER A 281 -8.41 19.68 20.99
CA SER A 281 -7.87 20.96 20.54
C SER A 281 -8.45 22.07 21.39
N ASP A 282 -7.59 22.78 22.10
CA ASP A 282 -7.90 24.01 22.79
C ASP A 282 -8.45 25.06 21.80
N GLY A 283 -9.64 25.60 22.09
CA GLY A 283 -10.53 26.24 21.10
C GLY A 283 -10.04 27.58 20.55
N ARG A 284 -9.13 28.28 21.24
CA ARG A 284 -8.74 29.66 20.89
C ARG A 284 -7.65 29.76 19.81
N VAL A 285 -6.77 28.76 19.69
CA VAL A 285 -5.68 28.76 18.70
C VAL A 285 -6.21 28.44 17.29
N ARG A 286 -7.36 27.75 17.20
CA ARG A 286 -7.98 27.37 15.93
C ARG A 286 -8.54 28.53 15.12
N SER A 287 -9.08 29.61 15.70
CA SER A 287 -9.69 30.67 14.87
C SER A 287 -8.66 31.35 13.98
N ARG A 288 -7.52 31.76 14.55
CA ARG A 288 -6.45 32.45 13.80
C ARG A 288 -5.71 31.55 12.83
N LEU A 289 -5.47 30.28 13.20
CA LEU A 289 -4.77 29.34 12.33
C LEU A 289 -5.65 28.83 11.19
N ARG A 290 -6.96 28.66 11.44
CA ARG A 290 -7.95 28.21 10.44
C ARG A 290 -8.27 29.32 9.45
N GLU A 291 -8.30 30.58 9.86
CA GLU A 291 -8.42 31.72 8.95
C GLU A 291 -7.16 31.90 8.09
N ARG A 292 -5.95 31.76 8.67
CA ARG A 292 -4.70 31.77 7.89
C ARG A 292 -4.59 30.60 6.90
N LEU A 293 -5.09 29.42 7.28
CA LEU A 293 -5.11 28.24 6.42
C LEU A 293 -6.15 28.38 5.30
N LYS A 294 -7.35 28.92 5.58
CA LYS A 294 -8.36 29.23 4.57
C LYS A 294 -7.86 30.30 3.58
N ALA A 295 -7.20 31.35 4.06
CA ALA A 295 -6.60 32.38 3.21
C ALA A 295 -5.53 31.78 2.27
N ARG A 296 -4.63 30.93 2.80
CA ARG A 296 -3.64 30.21 1.99
C ARG A 296 -4.24 29.20 1.01
N ILE A 297 -5.35 28.55 1.37
CA ILE A 297 -6.07 27.63 0.47
C ILE A 297 -6.79 28.41 -0.64
N ARG A 298 -7.30 29.61 -0.34
CA ARG A 298 -7.93 30.49 -1.33
C ARG A 298 -6.92 31.04 -2.33
N GLU A 299 -5.79 31.58 -1.85
CA GLU A 299 -4.67 32.02 -2.71
C GLU A 299 -4.09 30.87 -3.55
N ARG A 300 -3.97 29.66 -3.00
CA ARG A 300 -3.45 28.49 -3.75
C ARG A 300 -4.44 27.86 -4.74
N ARG A 301 -5.75 27.99 -4.49
CA ARG A 301 -6.79 27.62 -5.46
C ARG A 301 -6.82 28.58 -6.65
N GLU A 302 -6.61 29.86 -6.39
CA GLU A 302 -6.46 30.88 -7.42
C GLU A 302 -5.14 30.71 -8.21
N SER A 303 -4.10 30.12 -7.61
CA SER A 303 -2.83 29.80 -8.28
C SER A 303 -2.75 28.42 -8.95
N GLY A 304 -3.86 27.66 -9.04
CA GLY A 304 -3.91 26.35 -9.72
C GLY A 304 -3.09 25.21 -9.08
N ASN A 305 -2.58 25.38 -7.85
CA ASN A 305 -1.64 24.44 -7.24
C ASN A 305 -2.33 23.58 -6.17
N ASN A 306 -2.98 22.49 -6.59
CA ASN A 306 -3.73 21.58 -5.73
C ASN A 306 -2.83 20.49 -5.10
N ASP A 307 -2.02 20.88 -4.10
CA ASP A 307 -1.21 19.97 -3.27
C ASP A 307 -2.03 19.18 -2.20
N PHE A 308 -3.35 19.29 -2.19
CA PHE A 308 -4.20 18.53 -1.25
C PHE A 308 -4.76 17.28 -1.93
N PRO A 309 -4.54 16.08 -1.37
CA PRO A 309 -5.06 14.85 -1.95
C PRO A 309 -6.59 14.88 -1.97
N ASP A 310 -7.18 14.46 -3.09
CA ASP A 310 -8.60 14.17 -3.18
C ASP A 310 -8.92 12.88 -2.40
N LEU A 311 -9.00 13.01 -1.08
CA LEU A 311 -9.36 11.94 -0.14
C LEU A 311 -10.80 11.46 -0.31
N LYS A 312 -11.60 12.08 -1.20
CA LYS A 312 -12.99 11.73 -1.44
C LYS A 312 -13.16 10.67 -2.53
N ASN A 313 -12.18 10.51 -3.43
CA ASN A 313 -12.26 9.58 -4.56
C ASN A 313 -11.33 8.37 -4.46
N SER A 314 -10.59 8.20 -3.35
CA SER A 314 -9.93 6.91 -3.08
C SER A 314 -11.01 5.89 -2.69
N SER A 315 -11.38 5.01 -3.60
CA SER A 315 -11.98 3.72 -3.26
C SER A 315 -11.10 3.09 -2.18
N ARG A 316 -11.56 3.10 -0.92
CA ARG A 316 -10.92 2.36 0.18
C ARG A 316 -11.24 0.87 0.12
N SER A 317 -11.83 0.39 -0.98
CA SER A 317 -12.02 -1.04 -1.23
C SER A 317 -10.95 -1.57 -2.15
N ILE A 318 -10.57 -2.83 -1.90
CA ILE A 318 -9.68 -3.63 -2.74
C ILE A 318 -10.14 -3.56 -4.19
N ASN A 319 -9.21 -3.33 -5.12
CA ASN A 319 -9.47 -3.21 -6.55
C ASN A 319 -8.29 -3.72 -7.39
N ALA A 320 -8.35 -3.51 -8.70
CA ALA A 320 -7.36 -4.04 -9.63
C ALA A 320 -5.92 -3.58 -9.40
N LEU A 321 -5.71 -2.40 -8.80
CA LEU A 321 -4.35 -1.95 -8.45
C LEU A 321 -3.72 -2.83 -7.36
N ASP A 322 -4.53 -3.39 -6.46
CA ASP A 322 -4.08 -4.29 -5.41
C ASP A 322 -3.58 -5.61 -6.02
N TYR A 323 -4.47 -6.37 -6.65
CA TYR A 323 -4.13 -7.73 -7.09
C TYR A 323 -3.40 -7.83 -8.44
N TYR A 324 -3.46 -6.83 -9.32
CA TYR A 324 -2.61 -6.82 -10.52
C TYR A 324 -1.35 -5.95 -10.38
N GLY A 325 -1.32 -5.05 -9.40
CA GLY A 325 -0.17 -4.20 -9.10
C GLY A 325 0.58 -4.70 -7.88
N PHE A 326 0.25 -4.18 -6.70
CA PHE A 326 1.06 -4.33 -5.49
C PHE A 326 1.22 -5.78 -5.03
N TRP A 327 0.15 -6.58 -5.01
CA TRP A 327 0.19 -7.96 -4.51
C TRP A 327 0.89 -8.88 -5.50
N LYS A 328 0.56 -8.77 -6.80
CA LYS A 328 1.22 -9.53 -7.87
C LYS A 328 2.72 -9.30 -7.90
N LEU A 329 3.16 -8.04 -7.81
CA LEU A 329 4.57 -7.69 -7.78
C LEU A 329 5.26 -8.29 -6.56
N PHE A 330 4.65 -8.21 -5.38
CA PHE A 330 5.26 -8.77 -4.18
C PHE A 330 5.32 -10.30 -4.20
N ASP A 331 4.21 -10.95 -4.58
CA ASP A 331 4.13 -12.40 -4.76
C ASP A 331 5.23 -12.91 -5.68
N GLY A 332 5.34 -12.34 -6.88
CA GLY A 332 6.40 -12.72 -7.81
C GLY A 332 7.80 -12.48 -7.25
N LEU A 333 7.99 -11.43 -6.43
CA LEU A 333 9.29 -11.05 -5.90
C LEU A 333 9.77 -12.03 -4.83
N TYR A 334 8.94 -12.31 -3.81
CA TYR A 334 9.35 -13.24 -2.76
C TYR A 334 9.37 -14.69 -3.26
N GLU A 335 8.47 -15.10 -4.16
CA GLU A 335 8.51 -16.44 -4.73
C GLU A 335 9.74 -16.65 -5.64
N ALA A 336 10.23 -15.59 -6.29
CA ALA A 336 11.49 -15.64 -7.03
C ALA A 336 12.68 -15.84 -6.09
N ALA A 337 12.72 -15.10 -4.97
CA ALA A 337 13.79 -15.22 -3.99
C ALA A 337 13.78 -16.57 -3.27
N PHE A 338 12.60 -17.07 -2.88
CA PHE A 338 12.46 -18.23 -2.01
C PHE A 338 12.45 -19.56 -2.78
N TYR A 339 11.89 -19.55 -3.99
CA TYR A 339 11.57 -20.77 -4.74
C TYR A 339 12.05 -20.73 -6.19
N SER A 340 12.69 -19.65 -6.64
CA SER A 340 13.08 -19.45 -8.04
C SER A 340 11.91 -19.58 -9.03
N ARG A 341 10.72 -19.09 -8.64
CA ARG A 341 9.49 -19.13 -9.45
C ARG A 341 8.90 -17.73 -9.62
N ASN A 342 8.11 -17.54 -10.67
CA ASN A 342 7.30 -16.34 -10.89
C ASN A 342 8.08 -15.01 -10.95
N ARG A 343 9.39 -15.06 -11.16
CA ARG A 343 10.26 -13.88 -11.31
C ARG A 343 9.73 -12.93 -12.36
N GLU A 344 9.22 -13.46 -13.46
CA GLU A 344 8.70 -12.69 -14.58
C GLU A 344 7.44 -11.87 -14.24
N TYR A 345 6.79 -12.12 -13.09
CA TYR A 345 5.69 -11.28 -12.60
C TYR A 345 6.18 -10.06 -11.81
N ALA A 346 7.45 -10.05 -11.39
CA ALA A 346 8.02 -9.03 -10.52
C ALA A 346 9.20 -8.27 -11.14
N LEU A 347 10.05 -8.91 -11.96
CA LEU A 347 11.31 -8.35 -12.47
C LEU A 347 11.49 -8.58 -13.98
N GLY A 348 12.29 -7.75 -14.62
CA GLY A 348 12.78 -7.93 -15.99
C GLY A 348 11.90 -7.29 -17.06
N ASN A 349 11.05 -6.32 -16.71
CA ASN A 349 10.17 -5.58 -17.62
C ASN A 349 9.29 -6.48 -18.53
N THR A 350 8.89 -7.66 -18.04
CA THR A 350 8.22 -8.64 -18.88
C THR A 350 6.76 -8.27 -19.16
N PRO A 351 6.10 -8.85 -20.19
CA PRO A 351 4.67 -8.69 -20.38
C PRO A 351 3.83 -9.10 -19.16
N ARG A 352 4.25 -10.12 -18.40
CA ARG A 352 3.54 -10.60 -17.20
C ARG A 352 3.65 -9.59 -16.04
N GLN A 353 4.83 -9.01 -15.84
CA GLN A 353 5.03 -7.94 -14.87
C GLN A 353 4.17 -6.72 -15.21
N ARG A 354 4.15 -6.30 -16.48
CA ARG A 354 3.41 -5.10 -16.92
C ARG A 354 1.89 -5.26 -16.98
N PHE A 355 1.38 -6.48 -17.09
CA PHE A 355 -0.05 -6.74 -17.29
C PHE A 355 -0.92 -6.35 -16.09
N MET A 356 -1.95 -5.54 -16.32
CA MET A 356 -2.86 -5.03 -15.29
C MET A 356 -4.30 -5.56 -15.37
N GLY A 357 -4.54 -6.60 -16.17
CA GLY A 357 -5.88 -7.10 -16.47
C GLY A 357 -6.55 -6.37 -17.64
N LYS A 358 -7.84 -6.65 -17.82
CA LYS A 358 -8.70 -6.03 -18.84
C LYS A 358 -9.98 -5.52 -18.19
N TRP A 359 -10.41 -4.33 -18.55
CA TRP A 359 -11.74 -3.83 -18.27
C TRP A 359 -12.82 -4.81 -18.77
N SER A 360 -14.04 -4.72 -18.26
CA SER A 360 -15.12 -5.68 -18.54
C SER A 360 -15.53 -5.79 -20.01
N ASP A 361 -15.16 -4.81 -20.84
CA ASP A 361 -15.36 -4.79 -22.30
C ASP A 361 -14.17 -5.36 -23.09
N GLY A 362 -13.12 -5.83 -22.40
CA GLY A 362 -11.91 -6.38 -22.98
C GLY A 362 -10.80 -5.36 -23.23
N THR A 363 -11.04 -4.07 -23.01
CA THR A 363 -10.01 -3.03 -23.13
C THR A 363 -8.91 -3.28 -22.09
N PRO A 364 -7.62 -3.34 -22.47
CA PRO A 364 -6.53 -3.49 -21.50
C PRO A 364 -6.50 -2.35 -20.50
N VAL A 365 -6.33 -2.66 -19.22
CA VAL A 365 -5.98 -1.65 -18.22
C VAL A 365 -4.60 -1.09 -18.54
N LYS A 366 -4.39 0.21 -18.31
CA LYS A 366 -3.08 0.85 -18.43
C LYS A 366 -2.00 0.04 -17.73
N VAL A 367 -1.01 -0.40 -18.51
CA VAL A 367 0.06 -1.28 -18.04
C VAL A 367 0.99 -0.60 -17.04
N LEU A 368 1.67 -1.39 -16.21
CA LEU A 368 2.79 -0.87 -15.41
C LEU A 368 3.90 -0.40 -16.35
N ARG A 369 4.55 0.71 -15.97
CA ARG A 369 5.80 1.14 -16.62
C ARG A 369 6.97 0.68 -15.75
N VAL A 370 8.00 0.15 -16.39
CA VAL A 370 9.20 -0.36 -15.72
C VAL A 370 10.41 0.27 -16.38
N THR A 371 11.37 0.75 -15.59
CA THR A 371 12.59 1.41 -16.07
C THR A 371 13.77 1.10 -15.17
N ASP A 372 14.95 1.04 -15.77
CA ASP A 372 16.22 0.90 -15.06
C ASP A 372 16.93 2.27 -14.91
N ASN A 373 16.29 3.33 -15.41
CA ASN A 373 16.78 4.71 -15.36
C ASN A 373 15.63 5.66 -14.95
N PRO A 374 15.27 5.72 -13.66
CA PRO A 374 14.08 6.43 -13.18
C PRO A 374 14.24 7.94 -12.93
#